data_AF-A0A552AEB8-F1
#
_entry.id   AF-A0A552AEB8-F1
#
_cell.length_a   1.000
_cell.length_b   1.000
_cell.length_c   1.000
_cell.angle_alpha   90.00
_cell.angle_beta   90.00
_cell.angle_gamma   90.00
#
_symmetry.space_group_name_H-M   'P 1'
#
loop_
_entity.id
_entity.type
_entity.pdbx_description
1 polymer ?
#
loop_
_entity_poly.entity_id
_entity_poly.type
_entity_poly.pdbx_seq_one_letter_code
_entity_poly.pdbx_strand_id
1 'polypeptide(L)'
;MRLLGVLTAIFGVSYAVFEKDSKRMLAFSTIVQLGFILAAPPVSGFYTLTHGLVKSSLFLLVGVLPSRNFKELQQQAIPNSLWIAIVIASFSISGFPLLSGFGAKALTMKNLLPWQEVAINLAAVGTAIATAKFIFLPHAKVTTGRKLTLSGWLGIILLLTALFIANAVYFDAYNLGNISKALGIIAIGWGLYLGIFKKLSLQLSKAGEQFDNLVGMMAVMLMLLFSLILAQLAPSFLAFS
;
A
#
# COMPACT_ATOMS: atom_id res chain seq x y z
N MET A 1 4.04 15.91 -14.45
CA MET A 1 4.03 15.02 -13.27
C MET A 1 2.64 14.73 -12.73
N ARG A 2 1.82 15.73 -12.39
CA ARG A 2 0.51 15.47 -11.73
C ARG A 2 -0.48 14.64 -12.56
N LEU A 3 -0.56 14.85 -13.87
CA LEU A 3 -1.39 14.02 -14.78
C LEU A 3 -0.96 12.56 -14.78
N LEU A 4 0.34 12.30 -14.88
CA LEU A 4 0.88 10.94 -14.77
C LEU A 4 0.52 10.34 -13.42
N GLY A 5 0.64 11.10 -12.32
CA GLY A 5 0.25 10.64 -10.98
C GLY A 5 -1.21 10.21 -10.89
N VAL A 6 -2.14 10.99 -11.44
CA VAL A 6 -3.56 10.62 -11.49
C VAL A 6 -3.78 9.35 -12.32
N LEU A 7 -3.19 9.26 -13.52
CA LEU A 7 -3.31 8.09 -14.37
C LEU A 7 -2.74 6.82 -13.69
N THR A 8 -1.58 6.95 -13.04
CA THR A 8 -0.96 5.87 -12.27
C THR A 8 -1.84 5.44 -11.10
N ALA A 9 -2.47 6.39 -10.38
CA ALA A 9 -3.37 6.08 -9.28
C ALA A 9 -4.60 5.29 -9.75
N ILE A 10 -5.22 5.72 -10.85
CA ILE A 10 -6.40 5.05 -11.43
C ILE A 10 -6.03 3.68 -12.02
N PHE A 11 -4.87 3.59 -12.69
CA PHE A 11 -4.37 2.32 -13.22
C PHE A 11 -4.09 1.33 -12.08
N GLY A 12 -3.36 1.73 -11.04
CA GLY A 12 -3.07 0.82 -9.93
C GLY A 12 -4.35 0.32 -9.23
N VAL A 13 -5.36 1.19 -9.10
CA VAL A 13 -6.56 0.87 -8.33
C VAL A 13 -7.47 -0.09 -9.07
N SER A 14 -7.56 0.04 -10.41
CA SER A 14 -8.35 -0.88 -11.23
C SER A 14 -7.84 -2.31 -11.09
N TYR A 15 -6.52 -2.53 -11.05
CA TYR A 15 -5.95 -3.87 -10.83
C TYR A 15 -6.03 -4.31 -9.36
N ALA A 16 -5.67 -3.46 -8.40
CA ALA A 16 -5.64 -3.82 -6.97
C ALA A 16 -7.01 -4.31 -6.44
N VAL A 17 -8.11 -3.70 -6.90
CA VAL A 17 -9.46 -4.04 -6.46
C VAL A 17 -9.88 -5.44 -6.92
N PHE A 18 -9.46 -5.88 -8.11
CA PHE A 18 -9.81 -7.22 -8.62
C PHE A 18 -8.75 -8.29 -8.34
N GLU A 19 -7.58 -7.89 -7.84
CA GLU A 19 -6.49 -8.82 -7.56
C GLU A 19 -6.83 -9.82 -6.45
N LYS A 20 -6.53 -11.10 -6.69
CA LYS A 20 -6.87 -12.21 -5.78
C LYS A 20 -5.66 -12.72 -5.01
N ASP A 21 -4.45 -12.39 -5.46
CA ASP A 21 -3.21 -12.66 -4.76
C ASP A 21 -2.85 -11.50 -3.82
N SER A 22 -2.67 -11.79 -2.53
CA SER A 22 -2.43 -10.81 -1.48
C SER A 22 -1.16 -9.98 -1.71
N LYS A 23 -0.07 -10.59 -2.20
CA LYS A 23 1.19 -9.89 -2.47
C LYS A 23 1.10 -9.05 -3.75
N ARG A 24 0.45 -9.55 -4.81
CA ARG A 24 0.22 -8.78 -6.04
C ARG A 24 -0.73 -7.61 -5.78
N MET A 25 -1.76 -7.79 -4.96
CA MET A 25 -2.66 -6.71 -4.56
C MET A 25 -1.89 -5.62 -3.78
N LEU A 26 -0.93 -6.03 -2.94
CA LEU A 26 -0.01 -5.08 -2.30
C LEU A 26 0.92 -4.39 -3.30
N ALA A 27 1.38 -5.06 -4.35
CA ALA A 27 2.18 -4.44 -5.41
C ALA A 27 1.38 -3.40 -6.23
N PHE A 28 0.15 -3.73 -6.64
CA PHE A 28 -0.71 -2.76 -7.35
C PHE A 28 -1.10 -1.57 -6.46
N SER A 29 -1.33 -1.79 -5.17
CA SER A 29 -1.45 -0.71 -4.20
C SER A 29 -0.12 -0.07 -3.80
N THR A 30 1.00 -0.38 -4.47
CA THR A 30 2.19 0.49 -4.44
C THR A 30 2.12 1.46 -5.61
N ILE A 31 1.68 0.97 -6.79
CA ILE A 31 1.43 1.81 -7.97
C ILE A 31 0.42 2.90 -7.65
N VAL A 32 -0.69 2.58 -6.96
CA VAL A 32 -1.67 3.58 -6.54
C VAL A 32 -1.00 4.71 -5.73
N GLN A 33 -0.16 4.35 -4.77
CA GLN A 33 0.46 5.24 -3.79
C GLN A 33 1.54 6.11 -4.43
N LEU A 34 2.30 5.56 -5.38
CA LEU A 34 3.16 6.35 -6.26
C LEU A 34 2.36 7.37 -7.06
N GLY A 35 1.14 7.02 -7.49
CA GLY A 35 0.21 7.97 -8.10
C GLY A 35 -0.14 9.16 -7.20
N PHE A 36 -0.42 8.92 -5.92
CA PHE A 36 -0.65 9.99 -4.93
C PHE A 36 0.59 10.88 -4.75
N ILE A 37 1.78 10.28 -4.66
CA ILE A 37 3.07 10.97 -4.53
C ILE A 37 3.32 11.89 -5.74
N LEU A 38 3.08 11.38 -6.96
CA LEU A 38 3.27 12.14 -8.20
C LEU A 38 2.19 13.21 -8.43
N ALA A 39 0.99 13.02 -7.87
CA ALA A 39 -0.10 13.99 -7.94
C ALA A 39 0.17 15.24 -7.06
N ALA A 40 0.88 15.09 -5.94
CA ALA A 40 1.26 16.19 -5.05
C ALA A 40 2.77 16.22 -4.72
N PRO A 41 3.64 16.58 -5.69
CA PRO A 41 5.10 16.61 -5.47
C PRO A 41 5.60 17.40 -4.25
N PRO A 42 5.03 18.58 -3.88
CA PRO A 42 5.54 19.38 -2.76
C PRO A 42 5.53 18.68 -1.40
N VAL A 43 4.68 17.66 -1.23
CA VAL A 43 4.47 16.95 0.05
C VAL A 43 4.78 15.45 -0.06
N SER A 44 5.44 15.07 -1.15
CA SER A 44 5.77 13.69 -1.51
C SER A 44 6.67 12.98 -0.50
N GLY A 45 7.57 13.70 0.17
CA GLY A 45 8.52 13.12 1.13
C GLY A 45 7.83 12.42 2.30
N PHE A 46 6.92 13.12 2.99
CA PHE A 46 6.16 12.55 4.10
C PHE A 46 5.27 11.38 3.65
N TYR A 47 4.61 11.52 2.49
CA TYR A 47 3.82 10.42 1.93
C TYR A 47 4.69 9.18 1.62
N THR A 48 5.89 9.38 1.07
CA THR A 48 6.81 8.29 0.73
C THR A 48 7.31 7.56 1.97
N LEU A 49 7.66 8.30 3.03
CA LEU A 49 8.07 7.71 4.32
C LEU A 49 6.95 6.86 4.92
N THR A 50 5.75 7.44 5.05
CA THR A 50 4.60 6.73 5.63
C THR A 50 4.22 5.52 4.80
N HIS A 51 4.22 5.64 3.47
CA HIS A 51 4.01 4.53 2.56
C HIS A 51 5.05 3.40 2.76
N GLY A 52 6.34 3.73 2.85
CA GLY A 52 7.40 2.74 3.08
C GLY A 52 7.21 1.97 4.37
N LEU A 53 6.90 2.67 5.48
CA LEU A 53 6.63 2.05 6.78
C LEU A 53 5.44 1.09 6.73
N VAL A 54 4.32 1.51 6.13
CA VAL A 54 3.11 0.67 6.03
C VAL A 54 3.33 -0.52 5.10
N LYS A 55 3.98 -0.33 3.95
CA LYS A 55 4.23 -1.41 2.99
C LYS A 55 5.15 -2.47 3.55
N SER A 56 6.25 -2.08 4.18
CA SER A 56 7.16 -3.02 4.83
C SER A 56 6.42 -3.83 5.89
N SER A 57 5.57 -3.19 6.69
CA SER A 57 4.72 -3.88 7.67
C SER A 57 3.79 -4.89 7.01
N LEU A 58 3.03 -4.49 5.98
CA LEU A 58 2.08 -5.35 5.29
C LEU A 58 2.75 -6.52 4.58
N PHE A 59 3.89 -6.31 3.90
CA PHE A 59 4.60 -7.39 3.22
C PHE A 59 5.20 -8.42 4.20
N LEU A 60 5.70 -7.98 5.36
CA LEU A 60 6.15 -8.88 6.43
C LEU A 60 5.00 -9.70 7.00
N LEU A 61 3.87 -9.05 7.30
CA LEU A 61 2.69 -9.70 7.87
C LEU A 61 2.02 -10.67 6.89
N VAL A 62 1.83 -10.27 5.64
CA VAL A 62 1.25 -11.12 4.58
C VAL A 62 2.19 -12.27 4.21
N GLY A 63 3.50 -12.11 4.43
CA GLY A 63 4.50 -13.14 4.18
C GLY A 63 4.35 -14.41 5.04
N VAL A 64 3.68 -14.32 6.19
CA VAL A 64 3.41 -15.48 7.07
C VAL A 64 2.02 -16.07 6.91
N LEU A 65 1.15 -15.48 6.08
CA LEU A 65 -0.17 -16.02 5.81
C LEU A 65 -0.07 -17.42 5.18
N PRO A 66 -1.03 -18.32 5.47
CA PRO A 66 -0.98 -19.70 4.98
C PRO A 66 -1.14 -19.81 3.45
N SER A 67 -1.75 -18.80 2.83
CA SER A 67 -1.92 -18.71 1.38
C SER A 67 -1.73 -17.27 0.90
N ARG A 68 -1.43 -17.12 -0.40
CA ARG A 68 -1.50 -15.84 -1.09
C ARG A 68 -2.90 -15.55 -1.63
N ASN A 69 -3.73 -16.58 -1.83
CA ASN A 69 -5.04 -16.43 -2.44
C ASN A 69 -6.08 -15.99 -1.41
N PHE A 70 -6.71 -14.83 -1.61
CA PHE A 70 -7.75 -14.31 -0.71
C PHE A 70 -8.92 -15.27 -0.51
N LYS A 71 -9.27 -16.10 -1.51
CA LYS A 71 -10.35 -17.08 -1.39
C LYS A 71 -10.01 -18.17 -0.36
N GLU A 72 -8.77 -18.64 -0.36
CA GLU A 72 -8.28 -19.63 0.61
C GLU A 72 -8.14 -19.00 2.00
N LEU A 73 -7.66 -17.75 2.06
CA LEU A 73 -7.57 -16.99 3.32
C LEU A 73 -8.94 -16.73 3.97
N GLN A 74 -10.01 -16.66 3.19
CA GLN A 74 -11.38 -16.54 3.72
C GLN A 74 -11.92 -17.84 4.32
N GLN A 75 -11.29 -18.98 4.07
CA GLN A 75 -11.72 -20.29 4.56
C GLN A 75 -10.97 -20.72 5.84
N GLN A 76 -9.89 -20.01 6.21
CA GLN A 76 -9.03 -20.37 7.33
C GLN A 76 -8.82 -19.19 8.26
N ALA A 77 -9.12 -19.38 9.54
CA ALA A 77 -8.93 -18.33 10.54
C ALA A 77 -7.44 -18.10 10.82
N ILE A 78 -7.01 -16.84 10.86
CA ILE A 78 -5.64 -16.45 11.22
C ILE A 78 -5.54 -16.09 12.71
N PRO A 79 -4.33 -16.16 13.32
CA PRO A 79 -4.15 -15.76 14.71
C PRO A 79 -4.54 -14.29 14.96
N ASN A 80 -5.26 -14.03 16.05
CA ASN A 80 -5.71 -12.67 16.41
C ASN A 80 -4.57 -11.64 16.43
N SER A 81 -3.39 -11.98 16.95
CA SER A 81 -2.25 -11.05 17.00
C SER A 81 -1.78 -10.63 15.61
N LEU A 82 -1.75 -11.56 14.66
CA LEU A 82 -1.40 -11.30 13.27
C LEU A 82 -2.47 -10.44 12.59
N TRP A 83 -3.75 -10.77 12.80
CA TRP A 83 -4.88 -10.02 12.27
C TRP A 83 -4.85 -8.55 12.74
N ILE A 84 -4.66 -8.30 14.04
CA ILE A 84 -4.61 -6.94 14.59
C ILE A 84 -3.50 -6.12 13.90
N ALA A 85 -2.30 -6.68 13.76
CA ALA A 85 -1.20 -5.99 13.10
C ALA A 85 -1.49 -5.69 11.62
N ILE A 86 -2.13 -6.63 10.90
CA ILE A 86 -2.58 -6.43 9.52
C ILE A 86 -3.62 -5.32 9.45
N VAL A 87 -4.57 -5.26 10.39
CA VAL A 87 -5.61 -4.23 10.44
C VAL A 87 -5.02 -2.86 10.69
N ILE A 88 -4.11 -2.71 11.66
CA ILE A 88 -3.45 -1.43 11.95
C ILE A 88 -2.70 -0.92 10.71
N ALA A 89 -1.92 -1.78 10.06
CA ALA A 89 -1.21 -1.39 8.85
C ALA A 89 -2.19 -1.06 7.70
N SER A 90 -3.27 -1.84 7.55
CA SER A 90 -4.34 -1.63 6.55
C SER A 90 -5.11 -0.32 6.76
N PHE A 91 -5.35 0.07 8.01
CA PHE A 91 -5.95 1.35 8.36
C PHE A 91 -5.04 2.52 8.02
N SER A 92 -3.72 2.38 8.23
CA SER A 92 -2.77 3.43 7.86
C SER A 92 -2.77 3.69 6.36
N ILE A 93 -2.66 2.66 5.51
CA ILE A 93 -2.69 2.84 4.04
C ILE A 93 -4.05 3.36 3.53
N SER A 94 -5.15 3.06 4.22
CA SER A 94 -6.47 3.61 3.91
C SER A 94 -6.63 5.07 4.33
N GLY A 95 -5.81 5.53 5.28
CA GLY A 95 -5.86 6.90 5.80
C GLY A 95 -6.85 7.05 6.96
N PHE A 96 -6.98 6.01 7.79
CA PHE A 96 -7.80 6.09 9.01
C PHE A 96 -7.17 7.11 9.98
N PRO A 97 -7.98 7.97 10.64
CA PRO A 97 -7.47 8.91 11.64
C PRO A 97 -6.62 8.20 12.71
N LEU A 98 -5.67 8.90 13.33
CA LEU A 98 -4.70 8.39 14.33
C LEU A 98 -3.45 7.71 13.76
N LEU A 99 -3.37 7.48 12.44
CA LEU A 99 -2.22 6.87 11.79
C LEU A 99 -1.58 7.82 10.78
N SER A 100 -0.28 7.71 10.57
CA SER A 100 0.46 8.64 9.70
C SER A 100 -0.04 8.70 8.25
N GLY A 101 -0.67 7.62 7.75
CA GLY A 101 -1.27 7.62 6.42
C GLY A 101 -2.47 8.56 6.28
N PHE A 102 -3.18 8.91 7.37
CA PHE A 102 -4.19 9.97 7.37
C PHE A 102 -3.55 11.33 7.13
N GLY A 103 -2.52 11.68 7.92
CA GLY A 103 -1.79 12.93 7.75
C GLY A 103 -1.20 13.07 6.34
N ALA A 104 -0.62 11.98 5.81
CA ALA A 104 -0.06 11.96 4.46
C ALA A 104 -1.13 12.22 3.39
N LYS A 105 -2.28 11.53 3.45
CA LYS A 105 -3.37 11.75 2.48
C LYS A 105 -4.04 13.11 2.63
N ALA A 106 -4.24 13.60 3.84
CA ALA A 106 -4.81 14.92 4.09
C ALA A 106 -3.91 16.02 3.51
N LEU A 107 -2.59 15.91 3.73
CA LEU A 107 -1.61 16.83 3.20
C LEU A 107 -1.53 16.77 1.67
N THR A 108 -1.56 15.57 1.08
CA THR A 108 -1.67 15.39 -0.38
C THR A 108 -2.92 16.06 -0.93
N MET A 109 -4.09 15.81 -0.32
CA MET A 109 -5.38 16.35 -0.79
C MET A 109 -5.40 17.88 -0.78
N LYS A 110 -4.80 18.51 0.24
CA LYS A 110 -4.65 19.97 0.33
C LYS A 110 -3.79 20.58 -0.80
N ASN A 111 -2.91 19.78 -1.41
CA ASN A 111 -1.97 20.22 -2.45
C ASN A 111 -2.38 19.80 -3.87
N LEU A 112 -3.55 19.17 -4.03
CA LEU A 112 -4.10 18.80 -5.34
C LEU A 112 -4.73 20.01 -6.05
N LEU A 113 -4.82 19.92 -7.37
CA LEU A 113 -5.65 20.83 -8.16
C LEU A 113 -7.11 20.34 -8.18
N PRO A 114 -8.10 21.23 -8.36
CA PRO A 114 -9.52 20.86 -8.38
C PRO A 114 -9.85 19.72 -9.36
N TRP A 115 -9.23 19.69 -10.54
CA TRP A 115 -9.48 18.65 -11.54
C TRP A 115 -8.96 17.26 -11.13
N GLN A 116 -8.02 17.16 -10.18
CA GLN A 116 -7.41 15.91 -9.73
C GLN A 116 -8.22 15.26 -8.61
N GLU A 117 -8.92 16.08 -7.83
CA GLU A 117 -9.52 15.70 -6.56
C GLU A 117 -10.48 14.52 -6.72
N VAL A 118 -11.35 14.55 -7.73
CA VAL A 118 -12.32 13.47 -7.99
C VAL A 118 -11.60 12.14 -8.27
N ALA A 119 -10.59 12.15 -9.15
CA ALA A 119 -9.87 10.94 -9.53
C ALA A 119 -9.04 10.38 -8.37
N ILE A 120 -8.39 11.24 -7.58
CA ILE A 120 -7.61 10.80 -6.41
C ILE A 120 -8.52 10.31 -5.28
N ASN A 121 -9.69 10.92 -5.06
CA ASN A 121 -10.69 10.39 -4.12
C ASN A 121 -11.20 9.01 -4.58
N LEU A 122 -11.44 8.81 -5.87
CA LEU A 122 -11.81 7.49 -6.41
C LEU A 122 -10.71 6.45 -6.14
N ALA A 123 -9.44 6.81 -6.36
CA ALA A 123 -8.31 5.94 -6.03
C ALA A 123 -8.20 5.66 -4.52
N ALA A 124 -8.56 6.63 -3.67
CA ALA A 124 -8.62 6.44 -2.22
C ALA A 124 -9.71 5.46 -1.81
N VAL A 125 -10.92 5.55 -2.40
CA VAL A 125 -12.01 4.58 -2.20
C VAL A 125 -11.57 3.20 -2.64
N GLY A 126 -10.95 3.05 -3.81
CA GLY A 126 -10.48 1.74 -4.25
C GLY A 126 -9.32 1.18 -3.41
N THR A 127 -8.48 2.03 -2.80
CA THR A 127 -7.52 1.61 -1.78
C THR A 127 -8.23 1.05 -0.54
N ALA A 128 -9.32 1.70 -0.09
CA ALA A 128 -10.14 1.20 1.01
C ALA A 128 -10.83 -0.13 0.67
N ILE A 129 -11.30 -0.33 -0.57
CA ILE A 129 -11.83 -1.61 -1.05
C ILE A 129 -10.76 -2.70 -1.02
N ALA A 130 -9.56 -2.41 -1.53
CA ALA A 130 -8.47 -3.38 -1.59
C ALA A 130 -8.03 -3.82 -0.18
N THR A 131 -7.88 -2.88 0.75
CA THR A 131 -7.48 -3.17 2.13
C THR A 131 -8.59 -3.83 2.96
N ALA A 132 -9.86 -3.62 2.61
CA ALA A 132 -10.98 -4.34 3.22
C ALA A 132 -10.83 -5.87 3.11
N LYS A 133 -10.22 -6.36 2.02
CA LYS A 133 -9.93 -7.80 1.85
C LYS A 133 -9.06 -8.37 2.97
N PHE A 134 -8.16 -7.57 3.55
CA PHE A 134 -7.34 -7.96 4.69
C PHE A 134 -8.07 -7.78 6.03
N ILE A 135 -8.81 -6.68 6.18
CA ILE A 135 -9.52 -6.36 7.42
C ILE A 135 -10.59 -7.40 7.74
N PHE A 136 -11.32 -7.86 6.72
CA PHE A 136 -12.42 -8.83 6.88
C PHE A 136 -11.98 -10.29 6.73
N LEU A 137 -10.69 -10.60 6.95
CA LEU A 137 -10.23 -11.99 7.05
C LEU A 137 -10.75 -12.64 8.34
N PRO A 138 -11.16 -13.92 8.31
CA PRO A 138 -11.55 -14.64 9.51
C PRO A 138 -10.35 -14.76 10.45
N HIS A 139 -10.58 -14.53 11.75
CA HIS A 139 -9.56 -14.61 12.78
C HIS A 139 -10.08 -15.34 14.01
N ALA A 140 -9.21 -16.10 14.67
CA ALA A 140 -9.54 -16.80 15.91
C ALA A 140 -8.27 -17.00 16.76
N LYS A 141 -8.44 -17.52 17.99
CA LYS A 141 -7.32 -17.99 18.82
C LYS A 141 -6.78 -19.31 18.26
N VAL A 142 -6.09 -19.22 17.12
CA VAL A 142 -5.50 -20.36 16.41
C VAL A 142 -4.01 -20.44 16.72
N THR A 143 -3.54 -21.63 17.08
CA THR A 143 -2.13 -21.90 17.41
C THR A 143 -1.35 -22.54 16.25
N THR A 144 -2.07 -23.01 15.23
CA THR A 144 -1.58 -23.69 14.04
C THR A 144 -1.32 -22.70 12.90
N GLY A 145 -0.19 -22.87 12.21
CA GLY A 145 0.23 -22.02 11.09
C GLY A 145 1.68 -21.53 11.23
N ARG A 146 2.16 -20.84 10.20
CA ARG A 146 3.51 -20.27 10.19
C ARG A 146 3.57 -19.12 11.20
N LYS A 147 4.37 -19.29 12.25
CA LYS A 147 4.57 -18.26 13.27
C LYS A 147 5.64 -17.28 12.80
N LEU A 148 5.39 -16.00 13.07
CA LEU A 148 6.42 -14.98 12.96
C LEU A 148 7.53 -15.24 13.97
N THR A 149 8.78 -15.09 13.54
CA THR A 149 9.94 -15.19 14.44
C THR A 149 9.96 -14.00 15.40
N LEU A 150 10.69 -14.12 16.52
CA LEU A 150 10.85 -13.01 17.46
C LEU A 150 11.40 -11.76 16.77
N SER A 151 12.43 -11.92 15.93
CA SER A 151 13.00 -10.84 15.12
C SER A 151 11.96 -10.19 14.21
N GLY A 152 11.09 -10.98 13.57
CA GLY A 152 10.03 -10.43 12.73
C GLY A 152 8.96 -9.67 13.53
N TRP A 153 8.62 -10.12 14.75
CA TRP A 153 7.74 -9.36 15.65
C TRP A 153 8.35 -8.04 16.09
N LEU A 154 9.64 -8.03 16.44
CA LEU A 154 10.37 -6.80 16.76
C LEU A 154 10.36 -5.83 15.57
N GLY A 155 10.56 -6.34 14.35
CA GLY A 155 10.46 -5.54 13.13
C GLY A 155 9.07 -4.92 12.94
N ILE A 156 8.00 -5.69 13.14
CA ILE A 156 6.63 -5.17 13.05
C ILE A 156 6.36 -4.11 14.11
N ILE A 157 6.74 -4.36 15.37
CA ILE A 157 6.54 -3.41 16.46
C ILE A 157 7.27 -2.10 16.17
N LEU A 158 8.53 -2.18 15.71
CA LEU A 158 9.30 -1.01 15.32
C LEU A 158 8.61 -0.21 14.20
N LEU A 159 8.18 -0.89 13.13
CA LEU A 159 7.52 -0.26 11.99
C LEU A 159 6.17 0.36 12.36
N LEU A 160 5.34 -0.35 13.12
CA LEU A 160 4.04 0.17 13.56
C LEU A 160 4.21 1.34 14.53
N THR A 161 5.17 1.27 15.45
CA THR A 161 5.47 2.39 16.37
C THR A 161 5.94 3.62 15.59
N ALA A 162 6.78 3.43 14.56
CA ALA A 162 7.19 4.50 13.67
C ALA A 162 6.01 5.16 12.93
N LEU A 163 4.94 4.41 12.61
CA LEU A 163 3.71 4.99 12.05
C LEU A 163 2.98 5.91 13.03
N PHE A 164 2.92 5.53 14.31
CA PHE A 164 2.33 6.39 15.34
C PHE A 164 3.17 7.65 15.57
N ILE A 165 4.50 7.53 15.58
CA ILE A 165 5.40 8.67 15.74
C ILE A 165 5.30 9.60 14.53
N ALA A 166 5.34 9.05 13.31
CA ALA A 166 5.25 9.83 12.08
C ALA A 166 3.92 10.59 11.96
N ASN A 167 2.85 10.15 12.63
CA ASN A 167 1.58 10.87 12.67
C ASN A 167 1.70 12.26 13.32
N ALA A 168 2.67 12.48 14.21
CA ALA A 168 2.91 13.77 14.86
C ALA A 168 3.46 14.86 13.91
N VAL A 169 3.87 14.51 12.69
CA VAL A 169 4.45 15.47 11.74
C VAL A 169 3.42 16.47 11.21
N TYR A 170 2.14 16.10 11.14
CA TYR A 170 1.09 16.95 10.57
C TYR A 170 -0.18 16.96 11.42
N PHE A 171 -0.12 17.61 12.59
CA PHE A 171 -1.27 17.76 13.49
C PHE A 171 -2.42 18.58 12.87
N ASP A 172 -2.12 19.53 11.97
CA ASP A 172 -3.14 20.31 11.24
C ASP A 172 -4.03 19.43 10.34
N ALA A 173 -3.66 18.17 10.10
CA ALA A 173 -4.52 17.20 9.45
C ALA A 173 -5.84 16.98 10.21
N TYR A 174 -5.82 17.10 11.55
CA TYR A 174 -6.91 16.73 12.46
C TYR A 174 -7.99 17.82 12.55
N ASN A 175 -8.49 18.25 11.40
CA ASN A 175 -9.72 19.04 11.30
C ASN A 175 -10.92 18.10 11.10
N LEU A 176 -12.07 18.45 11.69
CA LEU A 176 -13.34 17.75 11.53
C LEU A 176 -13.69 17.47 10.07
N GLY A 177 -13.41 18.40 9.16
CA GLY A 177 -13.66 18.21 7.72
C GLY A 177 -12.79 17.13 7.08
N ASN A 178 -11.51 17.03 7.46
CA ASN A 178 -10.62 15.99 6.93
C ASN A 178 -10.96 14.62 7.51
N ILE A 179 -11.27 14.57 8.80
CA ILE A 179 -11.66 13.35 9.51
C ILE A 179 -12.95 12.79 8.90
N SER A 180 -13.98 13.63 8.72
CA SER A 180 -15.26 13.19 8.15
C SER A 180 -15.10 12.69 6.70
N LYS A 181 -14.32 13.41 5.88
CA LYS A 181 -14.03 12.99 4.50
C LYS A 181 -13.27 11.66 4.46
N ALA A 182 -12.26 11.48 5.29
CA ALA A 182 -11.50 10.24 5.37
C ALA A 182 -12.37 9.05 5.82
N LEU A 183 -13.17 9.24 6.87
CA LEU A 183 -14.10 8.21 7.35
C LEU A 183 -15.17 7.89 6.30
N GLY A 184 -15.69 8.89 5.58
CA GLY A 184 -16.63 8.69 4.49
C GLY A 184 -16.05 7.84 3.35
N ILE A 185 -14.81 8.14 2.91
CA ILE A 185 -14.11 7.34 1.89
C ILE A 185 -13.93 5.90 2.33
N ILE A 186 -13.53 5.68 3.60
CA ILE A 186 -13.31 4.35 4.16
C ILE A 186 -14.63 3.58 4.26
N ALA A 187 -15.69 4.22 4.76
CA ALA A 187 -17.02 3.62 4.89
C ALA A 187 -17.59 3.22 3.52
N ILE A 188 -17.49 4.10 2.52
CA ILE A 188 -17.91 3.79 1.14
C ILE A 188 -17.11 2.60 0.61
N GLY A 189 -15.79 2.60 0.78
CA GLY A 189 -14.94 1.50 0.31
C GLY A 189 -15.29 0.16 0.95
N TRP A 190 -15.51 0.12 2.26
CA TRP A 190 -15.92 -1.10 2.97
C TRP A 190 -17.32 -1.55 2.58
N GLY A 191 -18.27 -0.62 2.42
CA GLY A 191 -19.62 -0.92 1.96
C GLY A 191 -19.63 -1.53 0.55
N LEU A 192 -18.88 -0.93 -0.38
CA LEU A 192 -18.71 -1.46 -1.74
C LEU A 192 -18.05 -2.84 -1.72
N TYR A 193 -17.04 -3.03 -0.86
CA TYR A 193 -16.39 -4.33 -0.70
C TYR A 193 -17.39 -5.40 -0.26
N LEU A 194 -18.12 -5.18 0.84
CA LEU A 194 -19.04 -6.17 1.39
C LEU A 194 -20.24 -6.43 0.48
N GLY A 195 -20.77 -5.39 -0.19
CA GLY A 195 -21.94 -5.49 -1.05
C GLY A 195 -21.65 -6.11 -2.42
N ILE A 196 -20.55 -5.72 -3.06
CA ILE A 196 -20.27 -6.01 -4.47
C ILE A 196 -19.00 -6.85 -4.61
N PHE A 197 -17.84 -6.32 -4.20
CA PHE A 197 -16.54 -6.93 -4.56
C PHE A 197 -16.23 -8.24 -3.84
N LYS A 198 -16.80 -8.48 -2.65
CA LYS A 198 -16.66 -9.76 -1.95
C LYS A 198 -17.34 -10.91 -2.72
N LYS A 199 -18.41 -10.61 -3.45
CA LYS A 199 -19.17 -11.58 -4.26
C LYS A 199 -18.65 -11.68 -5.69
N LEU A 200 -17.98 -10.64 -6.18
CA LEU A 200 -17.46 -10.60 -7.55
C LEU A 200 -16.21 -11.48 -7.69
N SER A 201 -16.28 -12.49 -8.57
CA SER A 201 -15.16 -13.40 -8.82
C SER A 201 -14.47 -13.15 -10.17
N LEU A 202 -14.32 -11.90 -10.61
CA LEU A 202 -13.61 -11.58 -11.86
C LEU A 202 -12.17 -12.12 -11.81
N GLN A 203 -11.79 -12.93 -12.79
CA GLN A 203 -10.43 -13.42 -12.94
C GLN A 203 -9.66 -12.44 -13.82
N LEU A 204 -8.66 -11.76 -13.27
CA LEU A 204 -7.72 -10.97 -14.07
C LEU A 204 -6.88 -11.93 -14.93
N SER A 205 -6.64 -11.56 -16.19
CA SER A 205 -5.85 -12.35 -17.13
C SER A 205 -4.43 -12.58 -16.59
N LYS A 206 -3.96 -13.83 -16.68
CA LYS A 206 -2.57 -14.22 -16.35
C LYS A 206 -1.52 -13.53 -17.22
N ALA A 207 -1.92 -12.90 -18.34
CA ALA A 207 -1.01 -12.16 -19.22
C ALA A 207 -0.29 -11.00 -18.51
N GLY A 208 -0.94 -10.34 -17.54
CA GLY A 208 -0.28 -9.31 -16.72
C GLY A 208 0.86 -9.86 -15.87
N GLU A 209 0.77 -11.11 -15.43
CA GLU A 209 1.77 -11.77 -14.59
C GLU A 209 3.06 -12.07 -15.35
N GLN A 210 2.94 -12.41 -16.63
CA GLN A 210 4.09 -12.59 -17.53
C GLN A 210 4.75 -11.25 -17.88
N PHE A 211 3.95 -10.20 -18.07
CA PHE A 211 4.44 -8.85 -18.30
C PHE A 211 5.21 -8.30 -17.10
N ASP A 212 4.69 -8.47 -15.88
CA ASP A 212 5.37 -8.01 -14.66
C ASP A 212 6.71 -8.73 -14.45
N ASN A 213 6.78 -10.04 -14.72
CA ASN A 213 8.02 -10.79 -14.67
C ASN A 213 9.03 -10.31 -15.72
N LEU A 214 8.56 -9.99 -16.93
CA LEU A 214 9.40 -9.49 -18.02
C LEU A 214 9.97 -8.11 -17.68
N VAL A 215 9.12 -7.17 -17.25
CA VAL A 215 9.53 -5.83 -16.83
C VAL A 215 10.47 -5.90 -15.63
N GLY A 216 10.20 -6.79 -14.66
CA GLY A 216 11.07 -7.02 -13.52
C GLY A 216 12.48 -7.48 -13.92
N MET A 217 12.56 -8.48 -14.80
CA MET A 217 13.83 -8.94 -15.37
C MET A 217 14.56 -7.81 -16.12
N MET A 218 13.84 -7.04 -16.93
CA MET A 218 14.41 -5.92 -17.68
C MET A 218 14.96 -4.82 -16.75
N ALA A 219 14.25 -4.48 -15.68
CA ALA A 219 14.68 -3.48 -14.70
C ALA A 219 15.93 -3.94 -13.93
N VAL A 220 15.98 -5.21 -13.50
CA VAL A 220 17.17 -5.79 -12.84
C VAL A 220 18.36 -5.76 -13.79
N MET A 221 18.16 -6.15 -15.04
CA MET A 221 19.20 -6.09 -16.07
C MET A 221 19.70 -4.66 -16.28
N LEU A 222 18.81 -3.66 -16.32
CA LEU A 222 19.18 -2.25 -16.45
C LEU A 222 19.97 -1.73 -15.24
N MET A 223 19.58 -2.11 -14.02
CA MET A 223 20.34 -1.75 -12.81
C MET A 223 21.73 -2.39 -12.81
N LEU A 224 21.86 -3.64 -13.26
CA LEU A 224 23.15 -4.32 -13.40
C LEU A 224 24.03 -3.63 -14.45
N LEU A 225 23.47 -3.32 -15.63
CA LEU A 225 24.19 -2.60 -16.69
C LEU A 225 24.64 -1.22 -16.22
N PHE A 226 23.76 -0.46 -15.57
CA PHE A 226 24.10 0.83 -14.99
C PHE A 226 25.22 0.71 -13.95
N SER A 227 25.16 -0.31 -13.07
CA SER A 227 26.19 -0.56 -12.06
C SER A 227 27.54 -0.94 -12.67
N LEU A 228 27.54 -1.73 -13.75
CA LEU A 228 28.75 -2.08 -14.50
C LEU A 228 29.38 -0.86 -15.18
N ILE A 229 28.57 -0.02 -15.81
CA ILE A 229 29.04 1.23 -16.43
C ILE A 229 29.64 2.16 -15.37
N LEU A 230 28.96 2.31 -14.21
CA LEU A 230 29.47 3.13 -13.11
C LEU A 230 30.80 2.58 -12.56
N ALA A 231 30.94 1.26 -12.45
CA ALA A 231 32.18 0.62 -12.02
C ALA A 231 33.34 0.80 -13.03
N GLN A 232 33.05 0.86 -14.32
CA GLN A 232 34.03 1.16 -15.37
C GLN A 232 34.43 2.63 -15.43
N LEU A 233 33.54 3.54 -15.03
CA LEU A 233 33.81 4.98 -14.93
C LEU A 233 34.51 5.37 -13.63
N ALA A 234 34.37 4.59 -12.55
CA ALA A 234 35.01 4.90 -11.26
C ALA A 234 36.55 5.09 -11.30
N PRO A 235 37.34 4.31 -12.07
CA PRO A 235 38.78 4.52 -12.19
C PRO A 235 39.16 5.82 -12.91
N SER A 236 38.35 6.28 -13.87
CA SER A 236 38.64 7.53 -14.59
C SER A 236 38.33 8.76 -13.76
N PHE A 237 37.38 8.70 -12.81
CA PHE A 237 37.14 9.81 -11.87
C PHE A 237 38.25 9.96 -10.81
N LEU A 238 38.91 8.87 -10.40
CA LEU A 238 40.03 8.91 -9.44
C LEU A 238 41.37 9.33 -10.08
N ALA A 239 41.47 9.33 -11.41
CA ALA A 239 42.65 9.79 -12.14
C ALA A 239 42.70 11.32 -12.35
N PHE A 240 41.62 12.03 -12.02
CA PHE A 240 41.50 13.50 -12.12
C PHE A 240 41.44 14.21 -10.75
N SER A 241 41.65 13.48 -9.64
CA SER A 241 41.81 14.01 -8.27
C SER A 241 43.24 13.86 -7.79
#